data_AF-A0A3B8SM37-F1
#
_entry.id   AF-A0A3B8SM37-F1
#
_cell.length_a   1.000
_cell.length_b   1.000
_cell.length_c   1.000
_cell.angle_alpha   90.00
_cell.angle_beta   90.00
_cell.angle_gamma   90.00
#
_symmetry.space_group_name_H-M   'P 1'
#
loop_
_entity.id
_entity.type
_entity.pdbx_description
1 polymer ?
#
loop_
_entity_poly.entity_id
_entity_poly.type
_entity_poly.pdbx_seq_one_letter_code
_entity_poly.pdbx_strand_id
1 'polypeptide(L)'
;MKETLKYYKNPNEDKVNTDLIYRKNVDEETIAYIVNACKCLEIVDNIKFLGYKINSDETTIDPESYITRRSSKKADKEQKYIFINNNRNFELILMFELNAYEKKYQRVRRMIINKKLLLPMVDDDGYYLIKGKRYYLIYQLLESSTYNKGNGLSVKSFLPIDIQREIIEITDIEENEYEIPIYTITMFNKERDILLFYFAEMGIRRALSFLMVDEFISVYEGDLDTLYKDGELDTNFYRYFKFNDSIYVEVDKKAFDEYKYVRTIVGMIKQVINRKTLYTHLYNRDYYLRHIGEGQAQTQIDLIEKGELTLQRFKRMLDINTILILKLEYCNKKDIFCLIRCIMQNFDSFRSKDNLDFKYKRLRSQEIIGAMFTTILSSKFNKITSQKSLTLDTLQKIFSFQGNCLITQLVNSGLMVYDDKMNDLDALTKLKFTMKGQNSLGNKNGKKITSKYRSLDPSKLGYQDIIAIGNSDQSGSPCTVMCKSNTL
;
A
#
# COMPACT_ATOMS: atom_id res chain seq x y z
N MET A 1 36.75 -0.20 -37.76
CA MET A 1 36.76 -0.17 -36.27
C MET A 1 35.60 -0.96 -35.65
N LYS A 2 34.33 -0.80 -36.10
CA LYS A 2 33.20 -1.63 -35.62
C LYS A 2 33.36 -3.14 -35.90
N GLU A 3 33.93 -3.53 -37.04
CA GLU A 3 34.13 -4.94 -37.42
C GLU A 3 35.22 -5.68 -36.62
N THR A 4 36.17 -4.95 -36.03
CA THR A 4 37.26 -5.52 -35.23
C THR A 4 36.91 -5.62 -33.74
N LEU A 5 35.94 -4.82 -33.27
CA LEU A 5 35.47 -4.83 -31.87
C LEU A 5 34.78 -6.14 -31.46
N LYS A 6 34.15 -6.85 -32.40
CA LYS A 6 33.49 -8.15 -32.12
C LYS A 6 34.43 -9.25 -31.62
N TYR A 7 35.74 -9.09 -31.85
CA TYR A 7 36.77 -10.04 -31.40
C TYR A 7 37.31 -9.73 -30.00
N TYR A 8 37.01 -8.54 -29.46
CA TYR A 8 37.37 -8.16 -28.10
C TYR A 8 36.21 -8.50 -27.16
N LYS A 9 36.18 -9.74 -26.64
CA LYS A 9 35.26 -10.13 -25.57
C LYS A 9 35.57 -9.31 -24.32
N ASN A 10 34.58 -8.58 -23.81
CA ASN A 10 34.71 -7.89 -22.54
C ASN A 10 34.48 -8.90 -21.40
N PRO A 11 35.47 -9.17 -20.52
CA PRO A 11 35.33 -10.14 -19.44
C PRO A 11 34.29 -9.73 -18.38
N ASN A 12 33.79 -8.50 -18.43
CA ASN A 12 32.74 -8.00 -17.55
C ASN A 12 31.39 -7.82 -18.25
N GLU A 13 31.22 -8.28 -19.50
CA GLU A 13 29.97 -8.17 -20.24
C GLU A 13 28.80 -8.79 -19.48
N ASP A 14 29.00 -9.99 -18.91
CA ASP A 14 28.01 -10.71 -18.10
C ASP A 14 27.67 -10.00 -16.77
N LYS A 15 28.49 -9.03 -16.34
CA LYS A 15 28.25 -8.25 -15.12
C LYS A 15 27.40 -7.02 -15.38
N VAL A 16 27.29 -6.59 -16.64
CA VAL A 16 26.49 -5.42 -17.02
C VAL A 16 25.02 -5.76 -16.93
N ASN A 17 24.26 -4.96 -16.19
CA ASN A 17 22.83 -5.13 -16.09
C ASN A 17 22.12 -4.52 -17.31
N THR A 18 22.05 -5.30 -18.39
CA THR A 18 21.39 -4.89 -19.64
C THR A 18 19.90 -4.62 -19.44
N ASP A 19 19.25 -5.31 -18.51
CA ASP A 19 17.82 -5.14 -18.27
C ASP A 19 17.52 -3.77 -17.64
N LEU A 20 18.41 -3.29 -16.76
CA LEU A 20 18.34 -1.94 -16.20
C LEU A 20 18.59 -0.84 -17.25
N ILE A 21 19.45 -1.12 -18.24
CA ILE A 21 19.81 -0.14 -19.28
C ILE A 21 18.72 -0.06 -20.36
N TYR A 22 18.34 -1.21 -20.91
CA TYR A 22 17.43 -1.29 -22.07
C TYR A 22 15.96 -1.38 -21.67
N ARG A 23 15.65 -1.67 -20.40
CA ARG A 23 14.28 -1.70 -19.87
C ARG A 23 13.36 -2.56 -20.73
N LYS A 24 13.69 -3.85 -20.87
CA LYS A 24 12.86 -4.77 -21.65
C LYS A 24 11.46 -4.90 -21.03
N ASN A 25 10.44 -5.13 -21.86
CA ASN A 25 9.05 -5.43 -21.44
C ASN A 25 8.33 -4.32 -20.63
N VAL A 26 8.67 -3.04 -20.85
CA VAL A 26 8.07 -1.91 -20.09
C VAL A 26 6.54 -1.89 -20.15
N ASP A 27 5.98 -2.10 -21.34
CA ASP A 27 4.54 -2.02 -21.55
C ASP A 27 3.80 -3.18 -20.86
N GLU A 28 4.34 -4.41 -20.95
CA GLU A 28 3.79 -5.60 -20.30
C GLU A 28 3.78 -5.46 -18.77
N GLU A 29 4.90 -5.03 -18.18
CA GLU A 29 4.99 -4.77 -16.74
C GLU A 29 4.00 -3.69 -16.30
N THR A 30 3.92 -2.59 -17.06
CA THR A 30 2.99 -1.49 -16.78
C THR A 30 1.54 -1.98 -16.75
N ILE A 31 1.15 -2.80 -17.73
CA ILE A 31 -0.18 -3.41 -17.80
C ILE A 31 -0.41 -4.34 -16.60
N ALA A 32 0.57 -5.18 -16.25
CA ALA A 32 0.46 -6.08 -15.10
C ALA A 32 0.18 -5.33 -13.79
N TYR A 33 0.90 -4.22 -13.53
CA TYR A 33 0.66 -3.40 -12.35
C TYR A 33 -0.75 -2.79 -12.32
N ILE A 34 -1.24 -2.31 -13.47
CA ILE A 34 -2.60 -1.75 -13.61
C ILE A 34 -3.66 -2.84 -13.39
N VAL A 35 -3.50 -4.01 -14.00
CA VAL A 35 -4.41 -5.15 -13.87
C VAL A 35 -4.48 -5.63 -12.42
N ASN A 36 -3.35 -5.75 -11.74
CA ASN A 36 -3.32 -6.10 -10.33
C ASN A 36 -4.04 -5.06 -9.45
N ALA A 37 -3.92 -3.77 -9.76
CA ALA A 37 -4.68 -2.72 -9.09
C ALA A 37 -6.19 -2.84 -9.34
N CYS A 38 -6.62 -3.30 -10.52
CA CYS A 38 -8.02 -3.59 -10.81
C CYS A 38 -8.54 -4.81 -10.03
N LYS A 39 -7.78 -5.89 -9.97
CA LYS A 39 -8.12 -7.10 -9.19
C LYS A 39 -8.29 -6.78 -7.71
N CYS A 40 -7.53 -5.84 -7.16
CA CYS A 40 -7.70 -5.38 -5.78
C CYS A 40 -9.08 -4.74 -5.49
N LEU A 41 -9.87 -4.37 -6.52
CA LEU A 41 -11.24 -3.88 -6.33
C LEU A 41 -12.25 -4.99 -6.01
N GLU A 42 -11.92 -6.25 -6.28
CA GLU A 42 -12.79 -7.42 -6.02
C GLU A 42 -12.96 -7.72 -4.53
N ILE A 43 -12.27 -6.97 -3.66
CA ILE A 43 -12.52 -6.96 -2.21
C ILE A 43 -13.94 -6.48 -1.86
N VAL A 44 -14.62 -5.85 -2.82
CA VAL A 44 -16.04 -5.56 -2.77
C VAL A 44 -16.77 -6.61 -3.58
N ASP A 45 -17.65 -7.37 -2.94
CA ASP A 45 -18.43 -8.44 -3.59
C ASP A 45 -19.30 -7.95 -4.76
N ASN A 46 -19.51 -6.63 -4.84
CA ASN A 46 -20.27 -5.95 -5.89
C ASN A 46 -19.48 -5.64 -7.17
N ILE A 47 -18.17 -5.95 -7.20
CA ILE A 47 -17.27 -5.64 -8.31
C ILE A 47 -16.49 -6.90 -8.67
N LYS A 48 -16.57 -7.29 -9.93
CA LYS A 48 -15.76 -8.38 -10.49
C LYS A 48 -14.97 -7.89 -11.69
N PHE A 49 -13.69 -8.21 -11.74
CA PHE A 49 -12.82 -7.89 -12.86
C PHE A 49 -12.87 -9.04 -13.88
N LEU A 50 -13.37 -8.75 -15.09
CA LEU A 50 -13.56 -9.76 -16.13
C LEU A 50 -12.30 -9.96 -16.98
N GLY A 51 -11.39 -8.99 -16.99
CA GLY A 51 -10.15 -9.03 -17.77
C GLY A 51 -9.90 -7.72 -18.50
N TYR A 52 -8.98 -7.77 -19.46
CA TYR A 52 -8.60 -6.61 -20.26
C TYR A 52 -8.34 -6.98 -21.72
N LYS A 53 -8.36 -5.97 -22.59
CA LYS A 53 -7.95 -6.05 -24.00
C LYS A 53 -6.99 -4.90 -24.30
N ILE A 54 -6.02 -5.15 -25.17
CA ILE A 54 -5.07 -4.15 -25.63
C ILE A 54 -5.39 -3.86 -27.09
N ASN A 55 -5.41 -2.58 -27.44
CA ASN A 55 -5.38 -2.12 -28.81
C ASN A 55 -4.09 -1.30 -29.00
N SER A 56 -3.14 -1.84 -29.75
CA SER A 56 -1.85 -1.24 -30.05
C SER A 56 -1.82 -0.58 -31.44
N ASP A 57 -2.89 -0.67 -32.22
CA ASP A 57 -2.97 -0.03 -33.53
C ASP A 57 -3.25 1.46 -33.37
N GLU A 58 -2.18 2.26 -33.41
CA GLU A 58 -2.21 3.72 -33.26
C GLU A 58 -3.21 4.39 -34.22
N THR A 59 -3.48 3.81 -35.40
CA THR A 59 -4.40 4.39 -36.40
C THR A 59 -5.87 4.32 -35.98
N THR A 60 -6.21 3.38 -35.09
CA THR A 60 -7.58 3.17 -34.61
C THR A 60 -7.88 3.94 -33.32
N ILE A 61 -6.85 4.52 -32.71
CA ILE A 61 -6.94 5.24 -31.45
C ILE A 61 -7.13 6.72 -31.75
N ASP A 62 -8.28 7.28 -31.37
CA ASP A 62 -8.50 8.73 -31.35
C ASP A 62 -8.15 9.28 -29.95
N PRO A 63 -6.98 9.93 -29.75
CA PRO A 63 -6.58 10.46 -28.44
C PRO A 63 -7.52 11.54 -27.91
N GLU A 64 -8.28 12.23 -28.77
CA GLU A 64 -9.18 13.29 -28.36
C GLU A 64 -10.45 12.78 -27.70
N SER A 65 -10.90 11.58 -28.09
CA SER A 65 -12.02 10.88 -27.44
C SER A 65 -11.81 10.68 -25.93
N TYR A 66 -10.56 10.78 -25.47
CA TYR A 66 -10.14 10.64 -24.09
C TYR A 66 -10.11 11.96 -23.29
N ILE A 67 -10.21 13.11 -23.95
CA ILE A 67 -10.15 14.43 -23.33
C ILE A 67 -11.57 14.92 -23.04
N THR A 68 -11.90 15.14 -21.76
CA THR A 68 -13.19 15.74 -21.41
C THR A 68 -13.10 17.27 -21.45
N ARG A 69 -13.73 17.89 -22.45
CA ARG A 69 -13.80 19.36 -22.57
C ARG A 69 -14.85 19.92 -21.60
N ARG A 70 -14.44 20.80 -20.68
CA ARG A 70 -15.36 21.57 -19.82
C ARG A 70 -15.73 22.88 -20.51
N SER A 71 -16.59 22.83 -21.52
CA SER A 71 -17.26 24.03 -22.03
C SER A 71 -18.77 23.91 -21.85
N SER A 72 -19.41 24.99 -21.39
CA SER A 72 -20.87 25.14 -21.33
C SER A 72 -21.48 25.58 -22.66
N LYS A 73 -20.67 26.11 -23.59
CA LYS A 73 -21.12 26.59 -24.89
C LYS A 73 -21.17 25.45 -25.91
N LYS A 74 -22.28 25.34 -26.63
CA LYS A 74 -22.53 24.30 -27.63
C LYS A 74 -21.53 24.40 -28.81
N ALA A 75 -21.18 25.62 -29.21
CA ALA A 75 -20.22 25.91 -30.28
C ALA A 75 -18.81 25.34 -30.02
N ASP A 76 -18.31 25.41 -28.78
CA ASP A 76 -16.97 24.88 -28.44
C ASP A 76 -16.94 23.34 -28.39
N LYS A 77 -18.10 22.69 -28.22
CA LYS A 77 -18.25 21.23 -28.27
C LYS A 77 -18.27 20.72 -29.71
N GLU A 78 -18.74 21.53 -30.65
CA GLU A 78 -18.85 21.20 -32.07
C GLU A 78 -17.55 21.44 -32.85
N GLN A 79 -16.67 22.33 -32.39
CA GLN A 79 -15.34 22.52 -32.97
C GLN A 79 -14.41 21.33 -32.68
N LYS A 80 -14.34 20.37 -33.60
CA LYS A 80 -13.31 19.31 -33.59
C LYS A 80 -11.97 19.89 -34.09
N TYR A 81 -11.22 20.54 -33.22
CA TYR A 81 -9.78 20.74 -33.46
C TYR A 81 -9.13 19.38 -33.53
N ILE A 82 -8.49 19.00 -34.63
CA ILE A 82 -7.58 17.86 -34.68
C ILE A 82 -6.21 18.40 -34.27
N PHE A 83 -5.78 18.12 -33.05
CA PHE A 83 -4.39 18.40 -32.70
C PHE A 83 -3.50 17.42 -33.46
N ILE A 84 -2.47 17.92 -34.15
CA ILE A 84 -1.38 17.09 -34.66
C ILE A 84 -0.66 16.52 -33.43
N ASN A 85 -1.16 15.41 -32.93
CA ASN A 85 -0.74 14.85 -31.66
C ASN A 85 0.30 13.79 -31.96
N ASN A 86 1.57 14.20 -32.00
CA ASN A 86 2.71 13.28 -32.11
C ASN A 86 2.92 12.55 -30.77
N ASN A 87 1.89 11.89 -30.24
CA ASN A 87 2.00 10.97 -29.12
C ASN A 87 1.99 9.56 -29.70
N ARG A 88 2.86 8.68 -29.19
CA ARG A 88 2.70 7.24 -29.41
C ARG A 88 2.01 6.66 -28.18
N ASN A 89 0.81 6.12 -28.37
CA ASN A 89 -0.01 5.59 -27.28
C ASN A 89 -0.65 4.27 -27.70
N PHE A 90 -0.94 3.43 -26.72
CA PHE A 90 -1.85 2.29 -26.88
C PHE A 90 -3.08 2.44 -25.98
N GLU A 91 -4.16 1.75 -26.33
CA GLU A 91 -5.42 1.73 -25.60
C GLU A 91 -5.54 0.44 -24.79
N LEU A 92 -5.72 0.58 -23.48
CA LEU A 92 -6.02 -0.52 -22.56
C LEU A 92 -7.50 -0.47 -22.18
N ILE A 93 -8.26 -1.51 -22.56
CA ILE A 93 -9.68 -1.65 -22.26
C ILE A 93 -9.85 -2.59 -21.08
N LEU A 94 -10.28 -2.06 -19.94
CA LEU A 94 -10.56 -2.82 -18.73
C LEU A 94 -12.05 -3.18 -18.66
N MET A 95 -12.38 -4.43 -18.32
CA MET A 95 -13.75 -4.94 -18.29
C MET A 95 -14.14 -5.32 -16.87
N PHE A 96 -15.28 -4.79 -16.39
CA PHE A 96 -15.81 -5.04 -15.06
C PHE A 96 -17.27 -5.45 -15.11
N GLU A 97 -17.65 -6.38 -14.24
CA GLU A 97 -19.05 -6.66 -13.90
C GLU A 97 -19.36 -6.01 -12.55
N LEU A 98 -20.46 -5.26 -12.50
CA LEU A 98 -20.99 -4.66 -11.29
C LEU A 98 -22.35 -5.27 -10.97
N ASN A 99 -22.59 -5.57 -9.70
CA ASN A 99 -23.83 -6.11 -9.19
C ASN A 99 -24.24 -5.37 -7.92
N ALA A 100 -25.46 -4.85 -7.86
CA ALA A 100 -26.00 -4.25 -6.64
C ALA A 100 -27.51 -4.50 -6.52
N TYR A 101 -28.00 -4.58 -5.29
CA TYR A 101 -29.42 -4.66 -5.01
C TYR A 101 -30.07 -3.28 -5.15
N GLU A 102 -31.03 -3.14 -6.07
CA GLU A 102 -31.77 -1.89 -6.24
C GLU A 102 -33.11 -1.96 -5.53
N LYS A 103 -33.24 -1.22 -4.42
CA LYS A 103 -34.48 -1.14 -3.63
C LYS A 103 -35.71 -0.80 -4.48
N LYS A 104 -35.55 0.03 -5.51
CA LYS A 104 -36.62 0.43 -6.45
C LYS A 104 -37.25 -0.75 -7.19
N TYR A 105 -36.46 -1.76 -7.53
CA TYR A 105 -36.91 -2.91 -8.35
C TYR A 105 -36.95 -4.22 -7.55
N GLN A 106 -36.61 -4.18 -6.26
CA GLN A 106 -36.50 -5.34 -5.36
C GLN A 106 -35.72 -6.53 -5.94
N ARG A 107 -34.67 -6.24 -6.74
CA ARG A 107 -33.84 -7.26 -7.39
C ARG A 107 -32.39 -6.82 -7.50
N VAL A 108 -31.49 -7.81 -7.58
CA VAL A 108 -30.08 -7.57 -7.93
C VAL A 108 -29.99 -7.29 -9.42
N ARG A 109 -29.41 -6.14 -9.79
CA ARG A 109 -29.11 -5.82 -11.18
C ARG A 109 -27.62 -6.00 -11.44
N ARG A 110 -27.31 -6.37 -12.68
CA ARG A 110 -25.95 -6.55 -13.18
C ARG A 110 -25.70 -5.57 -14.32
N MET A 111 -24.47 -5.07 -14.40
CA MET A 111 -24.03 -4.17 -15.46
C MET A 111 -22.57 -4.46 -15.81
N ILE A 112 -22.26 -4.52 -17.10
CA ILE A 112 -20.89 -4.63 -17.59
C ILE A 112 -20.40 -3.22 -17.95
N ILE A 113 -19.22 -2.86 -17.45
CA ILE A 113 -18.54 -1.61 -17.78
C ILE A 113 -17.25 -1.94 -18.51
N ASN A 114 -17.06 -1.30 -19.68
CA ASN A 114 -15.79 -1.27 -20.37
C ASN A 114 -15.16 0.11 -20.16
N LYS A 115 -13.98 0.14 -19.56
CA LYS A 115 -13.25 1.38 -19.28
C LYS A 115 -11.96 1.43 -20.08
N LYS A 116 -11.89 2.40 -20.98
CA LYS A 116 -10.71 2.64 -21.80
C LYS A 116 -9.72 3.56 -21.10
N LEU A 117 -8.44 3.20 -21.15
CA LEU A 117 -7.30 3.96 -20.67
C LEU A 117 -6.32 4.18 -21.82
N LEU A 118 -5.84 5.40 -21.95
CA LEU A 118 -4.79 5.76 -22.91
C LEU A 118 -3.46 5.79 -22.17
N LEU A 119 -2.52 4.95 -22.62
CA LEU A 119 -1.19 4.80 -22.04
C LEU A 119 -0.12 5.17 -23.08
N PRO A 120 0.97 5.83 -22.67
CA PRO A 120 2.05 6.15 -23.61
C PRO A 120 2.80 4.86 -23.94
N MET A 121 3.13 4.68 -25.22
CA MET A 121 3.89 3.53 -25.70
C MET A 121 5.39 3.84 -25.66
N VAL A 122 6.17 2.84 -25.31
CA VAL A 122 7.63 2.93 -25.26
C VAL A 122 8.21 2.52 -26.61
N ASP A 123 9.24 3.23 -27.08
CA ASP A 123 10.03 2.81 -28.24
C ASP A 123 11.12 1.81 -27.87
N ASP A 124 11.82 1.26 -28.87
CA ASP A 124 12.85 0.23 -28.67
C ASP A 124 14.02 0.71 -27.78
N ASP A 125 14.19 2.03 -27.65
CA ASP A 125 15.23 2.66 -26.85
C ASP A 125 14.73 3.02 -25.44
N GLY A 126 13.47 2.75 -25.08
CA GLY A 126 12.94 3.04 -23.74
C GLY A 126 12.40 4.47 -23.56
N TYR A 127 12.14 5.19 -24.66
CA TYR A 127 11.57 6.53 -24.67
C TYR A 127 10.07 6.53 -24.96
N TYR A 128 9.40 7.52 -24.39
CA TYR A 128 8.01 7.87 -24.68
C TYR A 128 7.98 9.10 -25.58
N LEU A 129 7.18 9.05 -26.63
CA LEU A 129 6.91 10.22 -27.46
C LEU A 129 5.62 10.89 -26.98
N ILE A 130 5.73 12.09 -26.39
CA ILE A 130 4.60 12.88 -25.90
C ILE A 130 4.69 14.30 -26.48
N LYS A 131 3.68 14.72 -27.21
CA LYS A 131 3.54 16.02 -27.87
C LYS A 131 4.74 16.33 -28.78
N GLY A 132 5.21 15.32 -29.50
CA GLY A 132 6.37 15.42 -30.40
C GLY A 132 7.72 15.54 -29.70
N LYS A 133 7.76 15.37 -28.37
CA LYS A 133 8.98 15.42 -27.58
C LYS A 133 9.30 14.04 -27.01
N ARG A 134 10.59 13.70 -26.98
CA ARG A 134 11.08 12.46 -26.36
C ARG A 134 11.23 12.64 -24.86
N TYR A 135 10.72 11.67 -24.12
CA TYR A 135 10.79 11.62 -22.67
C TYR A 135 11.21 10.23 -22.21
N TYR A 136 11.92 10.13 -21.10
CA TYR A 136 12.11 8.86 -20.41
C TYR A 136 11.60 8.98 -18.98
N LEU A 137 11.14 7.86 -18.44
CA LEU A 137 10.75 7.79 -17.03
C LEU A 137 12.02 7.62 -16.18
N ILE A 138 12.31 8.56 -15.28
CA ILE A 138 13.44 8.40 -14.35
C ILE A 138 13.13 7.30 -13.34
N TYR A 139 14.13 6.52 -12.94
CA TYR A 139 13.94 5.55 -11.87
C TYR A 139 13.61 6.24 -10.55
N GLN A 140 12.83 5.56 -9.71
CA GLN A 140 12.51 6.04 -8.37
C GLN A 140 13.08 5.09 -7.32
N LEU A 141 13.80 5.64 -6.35
CA LEU A 141 14.35 4.90 -5.21
C LEU A 141 13.37 4.97 -4.03
N LEU A 142 12.95 3.82 -3.50
CA LEU A 142 12.09 3.68 -2.32
C LEU A 142 12.63 2.65 -1.34
N GLU A 143 12.02 2.52 -0.18
CA GLU A 143 12.25 1.34 0.68
C GLU A 143 11.75 0.06 0.02
N SER A 144 12.47 -1.04 0.27
CA SER A 144 12.06 -2.37 -0.18
C SER A 144 10.88 -2.94 0.61
N SER A 145 10.82 -2.67 1.92
CA SER A 145 9.75 -3.14 2.79
C SER A 145 9.16 -2.03 3.66
N THR A 146 9.98 -1.49 4.54
CA THR A 146 9.54 -0.75 5.73
C THR A 146 10.45 0.44 5.95
N TYR A 147 9.87 1.52 6.45
CA TYR A 147 10.56 2.77 6.78
C TYR A 147 10.37 3.08 8.26
N ASN A 148 11.46 3.35 8.97
CA ASN A 148 11.38 3.76 10.37
C ASN A 148 10.93 5.21 10.49
N LYS A 149 9.91 5.47 11.32
CA LYS A 149 9.33 6.81 11.52
C LYS A 149 9.05 7.07 13.00
N GLY A 150 9.95 7.80 13.67
CA GLY A 150 9.78 8.14 15.09
C GLY A 150 9.60 6.89 15.93
N ASN A 151 8.47 6.76 16.65
CA ASN A 151 8.13 5.57 17.43
C ASN A 151 7.42 4.47 16.64
N GLY A 152 7.19 4.64 15.34
CA GLY A 152 6.53 3.66 14.48
C GLY A 152 7.36 3.14 13.30
N LEU A 153 6.69 2.29 12.53
CA LEU A 153 7.15 1.67 11.29
C LEU A 153 6.11 1.92 10.20
N SER A 154 6.56 2.24 8.99
CA SER A 154 5.70 2.48 7.82
C SER A 154 6.01 1.46 6.73
N VAL A 155 5.08 0.57 6.40
CA VAL A 155 5.22 -0.30 5.22
C VAL A 155 4.96 0.53 3.97
N LYS A 156 5.90 0.52 3.01
CA LYS A 156 5.78 1.24 1.75
C LYS A 156 4.99 0.43 0.72
N SER A 157 3.69 0.29 0.96
CA SER A 157 2.70 -0.17 -0.01
C SER A 157 2.14 1.02 -0.82
N PHE A 158 1.23 0.78 -1.77
CA PHE A 158 0.54 1.88 -2.47
C PHE A 158 -0.34 2.72 -1.53
N LEU A 159 -0.90 2.09 -0.49
CA LEU A 159 -1.59 2.73 0.62
C LEU A 159 -0.79 2.49 1.92
N PRO A 160 0.12 3.42 2.30
CA PRO A 160 1.06 3.19 3.39
C PRO A 160 0.41 2.65 4.66
N ILE A 161 1.01 1.61 5.24
CA ILE A 161 0.56 1.00 6.49
C ILE A 161 1.48 1.51 7.59
N ASP A 162 1.01 2.49 8.35
CA ASP A 162 1.76 3.12 9.44
C ASP A 162 1.35 2.49 10.78
N ILE A 163 2.27 1.76 11.40
CA ILE A 163 2.10 1.13 12.73
C ILE A 163 2.89 1.93 13.74
N GLN A 164 2.26 2.34 14.83
CA GLN A 164 2.91 3.07 15.91
C GLN A 164 3.03 2.18 17.14
N ARG A 165 4.11 2.39 17.92
CA ARG A 165 4.31 1.74 19.21
C ARG A 165 4.13 2.76 20.31
N GLU A 166 3.26 2.44 21.25
CA GLU A 166 3.03 3.20 22.48
C GLU A 166 3.32 2.29 23.67
N ILE A 167 3.57 2.88 24.84
CA ILE A 167 3.74 2.13 26.09
C ILE A 167 2.55 2.48 26.98
N ILE A 168 1.92 1.46 27.54
CA ILE A 168 0.87 1.60 28.55
C ILE A 168 1.31 0.88 29.82
N GLU A 169 0.76 1.31 30.94
CA GLU A 169 0.92 0.65 32.22
C GLU A 169 -0.32 -0.20 32.50
N ILE A 170 -0.12 -1.44 32.93
CA ILE A 170 -1.18 -2.28 33.46
C ILE A 170 -0.76 -2.87 34.81
N THR A 171 -1.75 -3.08 35.67
CA THR A 171 -1.55 -3.66 37.00
C THR A 171 -2.28 -4.99 37.08
N ASP A 172 -1.63 -6.02 37.62
CA ASP A 172 -2.28 -7.31 37.92
C ASP A 172 -3.10 -7.24 39.22
N ILE A 173 -3.76 -8.34 39.59
CA ILE A 173 -4.52 -8.42 40.84
C ILE A 173 -3.64 -8.44 42.10
N GLU A 174 -2.33 -8.69 41.96
CA GLU A 174 -1.33 -8.71 43.03
C GLU A 174 -0.66 -7.32 43.19
N GLU A 175 -1.18 -6.29 42.51
CA GLU A 175 -0.67 -4.92 42.50
C GLU A 175 0.73 -4.76 41.84
N ASN A 176 1.18 -5.74 41.06
CA ASN A 176 2.39 -5.60 40.26
C ASN A 176 2.11 -4.76 39.02
N GLU A 177 2.94 -3.74 38.79
CA GLU A 177 2.84 -2.86 37.63
C GLU A 177 3.75 -3.32 36.48
N TYR A 178 3.23 -3.21 35.26
CA TYR A 178 3.94 -3.61 34.04
C TYR A 178 3.84 -2.53 32.97
N GLU A 179 5.00 -2.11 32.46
CA GLU A 179 5.08 -1.33 31.23
C GLU A 179 4.99 -2.26 30.02
N ILE A 180 3.99 -2.04 29.18
CA ILE A 180 3.66 -2.89 28.04
C ILE A 180 3.67 -2.08 26.75
N PRO A 181 4.46 -2.49 25.74
CA PRO A 181 4.34 -1.92 24.42
C PRO A 181 3.08 -2.43 23.73
N ILE A 182 2.29 -1.51 23.20
CA ILE A 182 1.11 -1.77 22.39
C ILE A 182 1.29 -1.20 20.99
N TYR A 183 0.53 -1.73 20.03
CA TYR A 183 0.61 -1.32 18.64
C TYR A 183 -0.72 -0.79 18.12
N THR A 184 -0.69 0.42 17.56
CA THR A 184 -1.82 1.07 16.91
C THR A 184 -1.52 1.23 15.41
N ILE A 185 -2.56 1.32 14.59
CA ILE A 185 -2.45 1.60 13.16
C ILE A 185 -3.05 2.95 12.83
N THR A 186 -2.35 3.73 12.00
CA THR A 186 -2.86 5.01 11.53
C THR A 186 -3.71 4.82 10.29
N MET A 187 -5.01 5.15 10.39
CA MET A 187 -5.97 5.14 9.29
C MET A 187 -6.79 6.44 9.28
N PHE A 188 -6.96 7.07 8.11
CA PHE A 188 -7.70 8.34 7.95
C PHE A 188 -7.21 9.46 8.88
N ASN A 189 -5.89 9.56 9.08
CA ASN A 189 -5.24 10.50 10.01
C ASN A 189 -5.67 10.32 11.48
N LYS A 190 -6.13 9.12 11.86
CA LYS A 190 -6.43 8.74 13.25
C LYS A 190 -5.74 7.44 13.58
N GLU A 191 -5.29 7.30 14.82
CA GLU A 191 -4.84 6.01 15.35
C GLU A 191 -6.05 5.14 15.73
N ARG A 192 -5.87 3.84 15.56
CA ARG A 192 -6.87 2.81 15.82
C ARG A 192 -6.19 1.58 16.39
N ASP A 193 -6.85 0.92 17.33
CA ASP A 193 -6.36 -0.32 17.91
C ASP A 193 -6.43 -1.43 16.87
N ILE A 194 -5.30 -2.10 16.66
CA ILE A 194 -5.20 -3.14 15.64
C ILE A 194 -6.14 -4.32 15.95
N LEU A 195 -6.28 -4.70 17.22
CA LEU A 195 -7.11 -5.85 17.63
C LEU A 195 -8.60 -5.66 17.32
N LEU A 196 -9.11 -4.43 17.23
CA LEU A 196 -10.50 -4.17 16.81
C LEU A 196 -10.78 -4.80 15.43
N PHE A 197 -9.83 -4.70 14.50
CA PHE A 197 -9.99 -5.26 13.15
C PHE A 197 -9.94 -6.78 13.16
N TYR A 198 -9.06 -7.39 13.98
CA TYR A 198 -8.98 -8.84 14.13
C TYR A 198 -10.28 -9.41 14.74
N PHE A 199 -10.77 -8.77 15.80
CA PHE A 199 -11.99 -9.22 16.47
C PHE A 199 -13.24 -9.01 15.61
N ALA A 200 -13.33 -7.92 14.85
CA ALA A 200 -14.42 -7.68 13.91
C ALA A 200 -14.44 -8.69 12.74
N GLU A 201 -13.28 -9.15 12.29
CA GLU A 201 -13.17 -10.09 11.17
C GLU A 201 -13.36 -11.55 11.59
N MET A 202 -12.69 -11.97 12.67
CA MET A 202 -12.55 -13.38 13.04
C MET A 202 -13.29 -13.74 14.34
N GLY A 203 -13.63 -12.76 15.17
CA GLY A 203 -14.05 -12.96 16.55
C GLY A 203 -12.87 -13.22 17.49
N ILE A 204 -13.04 -12.95 18.79
CA ILE A 204 -11.94 -12.96 19.77
C ILE A 204 -11.19 -14.30 19.83
N ARG A 205 -11.89 -15.44 19.91
CA ARG A 205 -11.25 -16.77 20.03
C ARG A 205 -10.38 -17.11 18.81
N ARG A 206 -10.93 -16.95 17.60
CA ARG A 206 -10.19 -17.22 16.36
C ARG A 206 -9.06 -16.21 16.15
N ALA A 207 -9.25 -14.96 16.57
CA ALA A 207 -8.20 -13.95 16.52
C ALA A 207 -7.02 -14.30 17.43
N LEU A 208 -7.27 -14.72 18.67
CA LEU A 208 -6.20 -15.15 19.59
C LEU A 208 -5.45 -16.38 19.04
N SER A 209 -6.18 -17.35 18.47
CA SER A 209 -5.58 -18.51 17.82
C SER A 209 -4.76 -18.14 16.58
N PHE A 210 -5.27 -17.22 15.75
CA PHE A 210 -4.54 -16.68 14.60
C PHE A 210 -3.27 -15.93 15.01
N LEU A 211 -3.31 -15.22 16.15
CA LEU A 211 -2.16 -14.55 16.74
C LEU A 211 -1.23 -15.52 17.48
N MET A 212 -1.60 -16.80 17.62
CA MET A 212 -0.84 -17.87 18.28
C MET A 212 -0.63 -17.60 19.78
N VAL A 213 -1.68 -17.11 20.45
CA VAL A 213 -1.67 -16.78 21.89
C VAL A 213 -2.87 -17.33 22.66
N ASP A 214 -3.73 -18.12 22.00
CA ASP A 214 -4.92 -18.74 22.61
C ASP A 214 -4.58 -19.78 23.69
N GLU A 215 -3.42 -20.43 23.61
CA GLU A 215 -2.94 -21.34 24.66
C GLU A 215 -2.47 -20.59 25.92
N PHE A 216 -2.10 -19.31 25.79
CA PHE A 216 -1.51 -18.52 26.87
C PHE A 216 -2.48 -17.51 27.48
N ILE A 217 -3.53 -17.10 26.77
CA ILE A 217 -4.42 -16.01 27.17
C ILE A 217 -5.87 -16.50 27.16
N SER A 218 -6.52 -16.42 28.32
CA SER A 218 -7.94 -16.71 28.49
C SER A 218 -8.70 -15.52 29.06
N VAL A 219 -9.95 -15.32 28.62
CA VAL A 219 -10.82 -14.21 29.06
C VAL A 219 -12.04 -14.78 29.76
N TYR A 220 -12.31 -14.29 30.97
CA TYR A 220 -13.37 -14.79 31.84
C TYR A 220 -14.39 -13.70 32.20
N GLU A 221 -15.61 -14.14 32.48
CA GLU A 221 -16.70 -13.32 33.00
C GLU A 221 -16.78 -13.43 34.53
N GLY A 222 -17.15 -12.34 35.19
CA GLY A 222 -17.56 -12.35 36.59
C GLY A 222 -16.54 -11.73 37.53
N ASP A 223 -16.62 -12.14 38.81
CA ASP A 223 -15.74 -11.73 39.91
C ASP A 223 -14.59 -12.74 40.11
N LEU A 224 -13.60 -12.40 40.94
CA LEU A 224 -12.46 -13.29 41.26
C LEU A 224 -12.90 -14.71 41.60
N ASP A 225 -14.06 -14.88 42.25
CA ASP A 225 -14.69 -16.16 42.60
C ASP A 225 -14.88 -17.13 41.43
N THR A 226 -15.07 -16.64 40.19
CA THR A 226 -15.20 -17.50 38.99
C THR A 226 -13.86 -18.04 38.48
N LEU A 227 -12.74 -17.50 38.96
CA LEU A 227 -11.38 -17.92 38.62
C LEU A 227 -10.80 -18.93 39.62
N TYR A 228 -11.40 -19.08 40.81
CA TYR A 228 -10.97 -20.08 41.79
C TYR A 228 -11.32 -21.48 41.29
N LYS A 229 -10.29 -22.29 41.01
CA LYS A 229 -10.45 -23.74 40.87
C LYS A 229 -10.20 -24.34 42.25
N ASP A 230 -11.18 -25.06 42.77
CA ASP A 230 -11.08 -25.74 44.08
C ASP A 230 -10.76 -24.84 45.29
N GLY A 231 -11.08 -23.53 45.20
CA GLY A 231 -10.93 -22.58 46.31
C GLY A 231 -9.58 -21.85 46.37
N GLU A 232 -8.67 -22.05 45.42
CA GLU A 232 -7.45 -21.24 45.26
C GLU A 232 -7.31 -20.68 43.83
N LEU A 233 -6.76 -19.47 43.72
CA LEU A 233 -6.29 -18.91 42.46
C LEU A 233 -4.90 -19.46 42.17
N ASP A 234 -4.70 -19.98 40.96
CA ASP A 234 -3.40 -20.52 40.57
C ASP A 234 -2.43 -19.41 40.13
N THR A 235 -2.06 -18.54 41.07
CA THR A 235 -1.13 -17.42 40.84
C THR A 235 0.33 -17.87 40.66
N ASN A 236 0.60 -19.16 40.91
CA ASN A 236 1.89 -19.78 40.66
C ASN A 236 2.12 -19.98 39.16
N PHE A 237 1.10 -20.44 38.43
CA PHE A 237 1.19 -20.70 37.00
C PHE A 237 0.63 -19.56 36.14
N TYR A 238 -0.36 -18.81 36.65
CA TYR A 238 -1.04 -17.77 35.88
C TYR A 238 -0.93 -16.39 36.54
N ARG A 239 -1.00 -15.35 35.70
CA ARG A 239 -1.22 -13.96 36.10
C ARG A 239 -2.62 -13.56 35.72
N TYR A 240 -3.30 -12.83 36.60
CA TYR A 240 -4.66 -12.36 36.38
C TYR A 240 -4.69 -10.85 36.32
N PHE A 241 -5.36 -10.30 35.31
CA PHE A 241 -5.56 -8.87 35.16
C PHE A 241 -7.04 -8.54 35.20
N LYS A 242 -7.42 -7.60 36.07
CA LYS A 242 -8.78 -7.05 36.09
C LYS A 242 -8.90 -5.94 35.04
N PHE A 243 -9.60 -6.23 33.95
CA PHE A 243 -9.75 -5.25 32.87
C PHE A 243 -10.92 -4.31 33.09
N ASN A 244 -12.03 -4.81 33.64
CA ASN A 244 -13.11 -4.02 34.20
C ASN A 244 -13.84 -4.82 35.30
N ASP A 245 -15.00 -4.36 35.75
CA ASP A 245 -15.75 -5.01 36.84
C ASP A 245 -16.31 -6.39 36.47
N SER A 246 -16.40 -6.72 35.18
CA SER A 246 -17.02 -7.95 34.69
C SER A 246 -16.08 -8.88 33.91
N ILE A 247 -14.85 -8.43 33.63
CA ILE A 247 -13.93 -9.11 32.72
C ILE A 247 -12.54 -9.19 33.35
N TYR A 248 -12.08 -10.42 33.48
CA TYR A 248 -10.72 -10.76 33.86
C TYR A 248 -9.99 -11.45 32.71
N VAL A 249 -8.68 -11.25 32.65
CA VAL A 249 -7.80 -11.93 31.70
C VAL A 249 -6.76 -12.72 32.47
N GLU A 250 -6.75 -14.02 32.26
CA GLU A 250 -5.76 -14.97 32.74
C GLU A 250 -4.67 -15.13 31.68
N VAL A 251 -3.41 -15.13 32.12
CA VAL A 251 -2.27 -15.27 31.24
C VAL A 251 -1.25 -16.22 31.86
N ASP A 252 -0.69 -17.15 31.07
CA ASP A 252 0.43 -17.97 31.54
C ASP A 252 1.61 -17.07 31.98
N LYS A 253 2.04 -17.26 33.23
CA LYS A 253 3.02 -16.40 33.90
C LYS A 253 4.39 -16.45 33.20
N LYS A 254 4.83 -17.65 32.81
CA LYS A 254 6.11 -17.84 32.12
C LYS A 254 6.08 -17.19 30.75
N ALA A 255 5.01 -17.40 30.00
CA ALA A 255 4.86 -16.85 28.66
C ALA A 255 4.79 -15.31 28.68
N PHE A 256 4.10 -14.72 29.66
CA PHE A 256 4.02 -13.27 29.82
C PHE A 256 5.37 -12.62 30.19
N ASP A 257 6.16 -13.30 31.02
CA ASP A 257 7.45 -12.80 31.48
C ASP A 257 8.54 -12.96 30.41
N GLU A 258 8.56 -14.10 29.70
CA GLU A 258 9.55 -14.42 28.66
C GLU A 258 9.24 -13.75 27.31
N TYR A 259 7.99 -13.82 26.84
CA TYR A 259 7.63 -13.38 25.50
C TYR A 259 6.95 -12.01 25.51
N LYS A 260 7.71 -10.98 25.14
CA LYS A 260 7.22 -9.61 24.93
C LYS A 260 5.95 -9.54 24.05
N TYR A 261 5.84 -10.42 23.05
CA TYR A 261 4.68 -10.47 22.18
C TYR A 261 3.39 -10.84 22.92
N VAL A 262 3.41 -11.85 23.81
CA VAL A 262 2.26 -12.24 24.63
C VAL A 262 1.83 -11.07 25.51
N ARG A 263 2.79 -10.43 26.20
CA ARG A 263 2.58 -9.22 26.99
C ARG A 263 1.92 -8.10 26.19
N THR A 264 2.41 -7.84 24.98
CA THR A 264 1.82 -6.86 24.06
C THR A 264 0.36 -7.18 23.73
N ILE A 265 0.01 -8.43 23.43
CA ILE A 265 -1.38 -8.79 23.11
C ILE A 265 -2.29 -8.54 24.32
N VAL A 266 -1.86 -8.88 25.53
CA VAL A 266 -2.60 -8.59 26.77
C VAL A 266 -2.87 -7.09 26.91
N GLY A 267 -1.85 -6.24 26.73
CA GLY A 267 -2.00 -4.78 26.75
C GLY A 267 -2.95 -4.25 25.66
N MET A 268 -2.89 -4.83 24.46
CA MET A 268 -3.80 -4.46 23.38
C MET A 268 -5.26 -4.90 23.65
N ILE A 269 -5.48 -6.04 24.31
CA ILE A 269 -6.82 -6.47 24.73
C ILE A 269 -7.36 -5.47 25.77
N LYS A 270 -6.54 -5.04 26.74
CA LYS A 270 -6.91 -4.00 27.72
C LYS A 270 -7.37 -2.72 27.03
N GLN A 271 -6.73 -2.33 25.93
CA GLN A 271 -7.07 -1.12 25.18
C GLN A 271 -8.46 -1.22 24.53
N VAL A 272 -8.82 -2.41 24.03
CA VAL A 272 -10.13 -2.67 23.43
C VAL A 272 -11.25 -2.78 24.48
N ILE A 273 -10.94 -3.30 25.67
CA ILE A 273 -11.90 -3.51 26.77
C ILE A 273 -11.92 -2.27 27.67
N ASN A 274 -12.98 -1.48 27.54
CA ASN A 274 -13.20 -0.30 28.37
C ASN A 274 -14.10 -0.62 29.58
N ARG A 275 -14.32 0.38 30.44
CA ARG A 275 -15.16 0.25 31.64
C ARG A 275 -16.63 -0.15 31.34
N LYS A 276 -17.13 0.09 30.12
CA LYS A 276 -18.51 -0.19 29.70
C LYS A 276 -18.64 -1.49 28.90
N THR A 277 -17.54 -2.19 28.64
CA THR A 277 -17.55 -3.43 27.87
C THR A 277 -18.11 -4.57 28.73
N LEU A 278 -19.26 -5.11 28.34
CA LEU A 278 -19.81 -6.33 28.94
C LEU A 278 -19.15 -7.56 28.34
N TYR A 279 -19.08 -8.67 29.07
CA TYR A 279 -18.49 -9.92 28.57
C TYR A 279 -19.22 -10.44 27.31
N THR A 280 -20.54 -10.31 27.25
CA THR A 280 -21.36 -10.66 26.06
C THR A 280 -20.98 -9.86 24.81
N HIS A 281 -20.43 -8.64 24.97
CA HIS A 281 -19.97 -7.83 23.84
C HIS A 281 -18.71 -8.41 23.18
N LEU A 282 -17.87 -9.16 23.90
CA LEU A 282 -16.63 -9.73 23.37
C LEU A 282 -16.85 -10.74 22.24
N TYR A 283 -18.02 -11.35 22.22
CA TYR A 283 -18.41 -12.32 21.20
C TYR A 283 -19.32 -11.72 20.13
N ASN A 284 -19.64 -10.43 20.23
CA ASN A 284 -20.50 -9.74 19.30
C ASN A 284 -19.69 -8.96 18.26
N ARG A 285 -19.75 -9.39 16.99
CA ARG A 285 -19.11 -8.69 15.87
C ARG A 285 -19.55 -7.23 15.75
N ASP A 286 -20.82 -6.94 15.98
CA ASP A 286 -21.37 -5.59 15.82
C ASP A 286 -20.79 -4.61 16.83
N TYR A 287 -20.39 -5.09 18.02
CA TYR A 287 -19.71 -4.27 19.01
C TYR A 287 -18.41 -3.70 18.46
N TYR A 288 -17.57 -4.55 17.87
CA TYR A 288 -16.29 -4.13 17.29
C TYR A 288 -16.48 -3.23 16.06
N LEU A 289 -17.47 -3.53 15.21
CA LEU A 289 -17.79 -2.67 14.06
C LEU A 289 -18.23 -1.27 14.48
N ARG A 290 -19.02 -1.14 15.57
CA ARG A 290 -19.39 0.17 16.11
C ARG A 290 -18.17 0.96 16.55
N HIS A 291 -17.24 0.36 17.29
CA HIS A 291 -16.00 1.03 17.73
C HIS A 291 -15.13 1.46 16.55
N ILE A 292 -15.04 0.65 15.50
CA ILE A 292 -14.36 1.05 14.26
C ILE A 292 -15.06 2.28 13.63
N GLY A 293 -16.40 2.33 13.67
CA GLY A 293 -17.23 3.38 13.07
C GLY A 293 -17.38 4.69 13.87
N GLU A 294 -17.12 4.69 15.19
CA GLU A 294 -17.41 5.80 16.14
C GLU A 294 -16.81 7.16 15.77
N GLY A 295 -15.78 7.20 14.93
CA GLY A 295 -15.16 8.45 14.49
C GLY A 295 -15.84 9.17 13.32
N GLN A 296 -16.96 8.68 12.78
CA GLN A 296 -17.49 9.10 11.46
C GLN A 296 -19.03 9.19 11.31
N ALA A 297 -19.87 8.88 12.31
CA ALA A 297 -21.34 8.84 12.15
C ALA A 297 -22.15 9.65 13.18
N GLN A 298 -23.42 9.91 12.84
CA GLN A 298 -24.39 10.63 13.69
C GLN A 298 -25.42 9.69 14.36
N THR A 299 -25.63 8.46 13.87
CA THR A 299 -26.58 7.48 14.45
C THR A 299 -25.97 6.07 14.58
N GLN A 300 -26.48 5.23 15.48
CA GLN A 300 -25.89 3.91 15.81
C GLN A 300 -25.96 2.87 14.69
N ILE A 301 -27.05 2.80 13.92
CA ILE A 301 -27.18 1.87 12.79
C ILE A 301 -26.16 2.22 11.70
N ASP A 302 -25.94 3.52 11.48
CA ASP A 302 -24.93 4.00 10.54
C ASP A 302 -23.48 3.66 11.00
N LEU A 303 -23.26 3.39 12.30
CA LEU A 303 -21.92 3.03 12.82
C LEU A 303 -21.50 1.63 12.38
N ILE A 304 -22.41 0.66 12.41
CA ILE A 304 -22.09 -0.73 12.03
C ILE A 304 -21.73 -0.79 10.54
N GLU A 305 -22.59 -0.23 9.68
CA GLU A 305 -22.35 -0.17 8.23
C GLU A 305 -21.03 0.55 7.91
N LYS A 306 -20.73 1.66 8.60
CA LYS A 306 -19.44 2.37 8.45
C LYS A 306 -18.25 1.58 8.99
N GLY A 307 -18.44 0.82 10.05
CA GLY A 307 -17.47 -0.13 10.58
C GLY A 307 -17.10 -1.17 9.54
N GLU A 308 -18.09 -1.75 8.86
CA GLU A 308 -17.86 -2.74 7.79
C GLU A 308 -17.11 -2.12 6.60
N LEU A 309 -17.50 -0.92 6.18
CA LEU A 309 -16.82 -0.20 5.10
C LEU A 309 -15.37 0.14 5.48
N THR A 310 -15.12 0.48 6.75
CA THR A 310 -13.77 0.75 7.26
C THR A 310 -12.93 -0.52 7.32
N LEU A 311 -13.52 -1.64 7.74
CA LEU A 311 -12.88 -2.96 7.72
C LEU A 311 -12.53 -3.39 6.28
N GLN A 312 -13.41 -3.17 5.30
CA GLN A 312 -13.10 -3.40 3.89
C GLN A 312 -11.93 -2.54 3.40
N ARG A 313 -11.88 -1.25 3.78
CA ARG A 313 -10.74 -0.38 3.47
C ARG A 313 -9.45 -0.86 4.13
N PHE A 314 -9.53 -1.35 5.36
CA PHE A 314 -8.39 -1.94 6.07
C PHE A 314 -7.83 -3.15 5.32
N LYS A 315 -8.68 -4.09 4.90
CA LYS A 315 -8.27 -5.25 4.10
C LYS A 315 -7.59 -4.86 2.79
N ARG A 316 -8.00 -3.74 2.18
CA ARG A 316 -7.43 -3.21 0.93
C ARG A 316 -6.09 -2.49 1.11
N MET A 317 -5.66 -2.17 2.34
CA MET A 317 -4.39 -1.47 2.56
C MET A 317 -3.19 -2.26 2.02
N LEU A 318 -3.28 -3.60 2.03
CA LEU A 318 -2.31 -4.47 1.38
C LEU A 318 -2.81 -4.87 -0.02
N ASP A 319 -2.21 -4.28 -1.05
CA ASP A 319 -2.54 -4.57 -2.44
C ASP A 319 -1.69 -5.72 -3.02
N ILE A 320 -2.18 -6.35 -4.09
CA ILE A 320 -1.52 -7.49 -4.76
C ILE A 320 -0.10 -7.15 -5.20
N ASN A 321 0.15 -5.93 -5.70
CA ASN A 321 1.49 -5.56 -6.15
C ASN A 321 2.45 -5.47 -4.96
N THR A 322 2.02 -4.92 -3.82
CA THR A 322 2.81 -4.95 -2.58
C THR A 322 3.11 -6.38 -2.12
N ILE A 323 2.15 -7.31 -2.19
CA ILE A 323 2.37 -8.73 -1.85
C ILE A 323 3.47 -9.34 -2.72
N LEU A 324 3.49 -9.03 -4.03
CA LEU A 324 4.52 -9.52 -4.94
C LEU A 324 5.89 -8.91 -4.66
N ILE A 325 5.95 -7.63 -4.28
CA ILE A 325 7.19 -6.89 -4.02
C ILE A 325 7.84 -7.29 -2.68
N LEU A 326 7.05 -7.52 -1.63
CA LEU A 326 7.58 -7.81 -0.30
C LEU A 326 8.38 -9.12 -0.28
N LYS A 327 9.66 -9.05 0.11
CA LYS A 327 10.56 -10.19 0.31
C LYS A 327 10.28 -10.92 1.64
N LEU A 328 9.02 -11.33 1.84
CA LEU A 328 8.56 -12.15 2.97
C LEU A 328 7.97 -13.45 2.45
N GLU A 329 7.97 -14.49 3.29
CA GLU A 329 7.26 -15.74 3.00
C GLU A 329 5.77 -15.48 2.80
N TYR A 330 5.14 -16.26 1.92
CA TYR A 330 3.75 -16.06 1.53
C TYR A 330 2.78 -16.07 2.73
N CYS A 331 3.01 -16.94 3.71
CA CYS A 331 2.22 -17.02 4.95
C CYS A 331 2.19 -15.71 5.75
N ASN A 332 3.23 -14.88 5.64
CA ASN A 332 3.38 -13.62 6.36
C ASN A 332 2.93 -12.40 5.53
N LYS A 333 2.54 -12.59 4.26
CA LYS A 333 2.10 -11.50 3.37
C LYS A 333 0.85 -11.83 2.56
N LYS A 334 0.14 -12.90 2.90
CA LYS A 334 -1.09 -13.34 2.21
C LYS A 334 -2.18 -12.26 2.24
N ASP A 335 -2.36 -11.63 3.39
CA ASP A 335 -3.29 -10.54 3.61
C ASP A 335 -2.74 -9.53 4.64
N ILE A 336 -3.49 -8.44 4.88
CA ILE A 336 -3.09 -7.38 5.80
C ILE A 336 -2.94 -7.88 7.24
N PHE A 337 -3.75 -8.86 7.67
CA PHE A 337 -3.70 -9.42 9.02
C PHE A 337 -2.40 -10.22 9.20
N CYS A 338 -2.06 -11.09 8.25
CA CYS A 338 -0.79 -11.83 8.25
C CYS A 338 0.42 -10.89 8.33
N LEU A 339 0.40 -9.81 7.56
CA LEU A 339 1.49 -8.84 7.52
C LEU A 339 1.63 -8.09 8.85
N ILE A 340 0.52 -7.60 9.41
CA ILE A 340 0.53 -6.89 10.69
C ILE A 340 0.98 -7.83 11.82
N ARG A 341 0.49 -9.07 11.87
CA ARG A 341 0.95 -10.10 12.83
C ARG A 341 2.46 -10.28 12.74
N CYS A 342 2.99 -10.48 11.53
CA CYS A 342 4.43 -10.64 11.30
C CYS A 342 5.23 -9.42 11.77
N ILE A 343 4.73 -8.20 11.54
CA ILE A 343 5.37 -6.97 11.99
C ILE A 343 5.34 -6.85 13.51
N MET A 344 4.20 -7.14 14.16
CA MET A 344 4.08 -7.06 15.61
C MET A 344 5.02 -8.06 16.31
N GLN A 345 5.09 -9.30 15.81
CA GLN A 345 5.97 -10.33 16.36
C GLN A 345 7.47 -9.98 16.23
N ASN A 346 7.84 -9.26 15.16
CA ASN A 346 9.24 -8.97 14.82
C ASN A 346 9.55 -7.46 14.81
N PHE A 347 8.80 -6.66 15.57
CA PHE A 347 8.81 -5.20 15.42
C PHE A 347 10.20 -4.60 15.62
N ASP A 348 10.92 -5.05 16.64
CA ASP A 348 12.26 -4.56 16.95
C ASP A 348 13.27 -4.93 15.83
N SER A 349 13.13 -6.10 15.22
CA SER A 349 13.93 -6.53 14.05
C SER A 349 13.62 -5.71 12.79
N PHE A 350 12.36 -5.31 12.58
CA PHE A 350 12.02 -4.39 11.50
C PHE A 350 12.56 -2.98 11.75
N ARG A 351 12.64 -2.57 13.03
CA ARG A 351 13.09 -1.25 13.45
C ARG A 351 14.61 -1.09 13.50
N SER A 352 15.38 -2.16 13.68
CA SER A 352 16.84 -2.10 13.72
C SER A 352 17.50 -1.70 12.39
N LYS A 353 16.73 -1.65 11.31
CA LYS A 353 17.20 -1.26 9.96
C LYS A 353 17.60 0.22 9.91
N ASP A 354 18.70 0.53 9.22
CA ASP A 354 19.05 1.91 8.90
C ASP A 354 18.28 2.37 7.65
N ASN A 355 17.58 3.50 7.78
CA ASN A 355 16.89 4.14 6.66
C ASN A 355 17.86 4.73 5.60
N LEU A 356 19.17 4.81 5.83
CA LEU A 356 20.12 5.26 4.81
C LEU A 356 20.70 4.12 3.96
N ASP A 357 20.69 2.90 4.49
CA ASP A 357 21.35 1.76 3.87
C ASP A 357 20.64 1.36 2.55
N PHE A 358 21.42 1.33 1.47
CA PHE A 358 20.96 0.98 0.13
C PHE A 358 20.48 -0.47 0.03
N LYS A 359 20.92 -1.36 0.92
CA LYS A 359 20.43 -2.74 1.02
C LYS A 359 18.92 -2.83 1.33
N TYR A 360 18.36 -1.80 1.96
CA TYR A 360 16.92 -1.73 2.26
C TYR A 360 16.16 -0.83 1.30
N LYS A 361 16.81 -0.33 0.25
CA LYS A 361 16.14 0.40 -0.82
C LYS A 361 15.64 -0.55 -1.89
N ARG A 362 14.97 -0.03 -2.90
CA ARG A 362 14.69 -0.70 -4.17
C ARG A 362 14.44 0.33 -5.24
N LEU A 363 14.76 -0.06 -6.46
CA LEU A 363 14.53 0.75 -7.64
C LEU A 363 13.18 0.38 -8.27
N ARG A 364 12.42 1.37 -8.72
CA ARG A 364 11.20 1.13 -9.50
C ARG A 364 11.08 2.10 -10.68
N SER A 365 10.43 1.64 -11.75
CA SER A 365 10.10 2.45 -12.92
C SER A 365 8.63 2.24 -13.32
N GLN A 366 8.25 1.08 -13.84
CA GLN A 366 6.92 0.77 -14.37
C GLN A 366 5.85 0.77 -13.27
N GLU A 367 6.22 0.32 -12.07
CA GLU A 367 5.37 0.37 -10.88
C GLU A 367 4.87 1.80 -10.59
N ILE A 368 5.61 2.84 -10.98
CA ILE A 368 5.20 4.25 -10.78
C ILE A 368 3.82 4.49 -11.43
N ILE A 369 3.61 3.98 -12.64
CA ILE A 369 2.34 4.11 -13.37
C ILE A 369 1.22 3.36 -12.63
N GLY A 370 1.51 2.14 -12.16
CA GLY A 370 0.60 1.35 -11.33
C GLY A 370 0.23 2.04 -10.01
N ALA A 371 1.19 2.68 -9.35
CA ALA A 371 0.99 3.44 -8.11
C ALA A 371 0.06 4.64 -8.33
N MET A 372 0.29 5.38 -9.42
CA MET A 372 -0.55 6.51 -9.82
C MET A 372 -1.99 6.05 -10.08
N PHE A 373 -2.16 4.96 -10.83
CA PHE A 373 -3.47 4.39 -11.12
C PHE A 373 -4.20 3.92 -9.85
N THR A 374 -3.48 3.20 -8.97
CA THR A 374 -4.02 2.75 -7.67
C THR A 374 -4.51 3.93 -6.84
N THR A 375 -3.81 5.06 -6.86
CA THR A 375 -4.21 6.28 -6.15
C THR A 375 -5.50 6.88 -6.69
N ILE A 376 -5.66 6.92 -8.02
CA ILE A 376 -6.90 7.36 -8.66
C ILE A 376 -8.06 6.49 -8.21
N LEU A 377 -7.92 5.17 -8.33
CA LEU A 377 -8.94 4.20 -7.93
C LEU A 377 -9.27 4.31 -6.43
N SER A 378 -8.26 4.35 -5.56
CA SER A 378 -8.44 4.45 -4.11
C SER A 378 -9.15 5.73 -3.71
N SER A 379 -8.83 6.87 -4.35
CA SER A 379 -9.51 8.15 -4.06
C SER A 379 -11.01 8.12 -4.42
N LYS A 380 -11.37 7.45 -5.52
CA LYS A 380 -12.76 7.29 -5.97
C LYS A 380 -13.50 6.26 -5.10
N PHE A 381 -12.85 5.15 -4.83
CA PHE A 381 -13.35 4.09 -3.96
C PHE A 381 -13.66 4.61 -2.56
N ASN A 382 -12.73 5.35 -1.94
CA ASN A 382 -12.93 5.93 -0.61
C ASN A 382 -14.10 6.91 -0.58
N LYS A 383 -14.37 7.63 -1.67
CA LYS A 383 -15.56 8.51 -1.75
C LYS A 383 -16.87 7.72 -1.77
N ILE A 384 -16.89 6.57 -2.44
CA ILE A 384 -18.11 5.79 -2.66
C ILE A 384 -18.43 4.91 -1.46
N THR A 385 -17.39 4.32 -0.86
CA THR A 385 -17.52 3.60 0.41
C THR A 385 -17.83 4.51 1.60
N SER A 386 -17.87 5.84 1.44
CA SER A 386 -18.38 6.74 2.49
C SER A 386 -19.89 6.97 2.35
N GLN A 387 -20.56 6.43 1.34
CA GLN A 387 -21.99 6.60 1.10
C GLN A 387 -22.80 5.49 1.78
N LYS A 388 -24.00 5.86 2.29
CA LYS A 388 -24.88 4.98 3.07
C LYS A 388 -25.47 3.79 2.30
N SER A 389 -25.52 3.85 0.98
CA SER A 389 -26.03 2.74 0.17
C SER A 389 -25.26 2.61 -1.13
N LEU A 390 -24.77 1.40 -1.39
CA LEU A 390 -24.17 1.04 -2.67
C LEU A 390 -25.30 0.74 -3.67
N THR A 391 -25.50 1.62 -4.64
CA THR A 391 -26.33 1.37 -5.82
C THR A 391 -25.43 1.17 -7.03
N LEU A 392 -25.97 0.65 -8.13
CA LEU A 392 -25.19 0.50 -9.37
C LEU A 392 -24.62 1.85 -9.84
N ASP A 393 -25.40 2.93 -9.73
CA ASP A 393 -24.95 4.27 -10.11
C ASP A 393 -23.80 4.77 -9.23
N THR A 394 -23.79 4.43 -7.94
CA THR A 394 -22.67 4.82 -7.06
C THR A 394 -21.43 3.99 -7.35
N LEU A 395 -21.57 2.69 -7.62
CA LEU A 395 -20.47 1.84 -8.06
C LEU A 395 -19.87 2.29 -9.40
N GLN A 396 -20.70 2.68 -10.37
CA GLN A 396 -20.25 3.19 -11.66
C GLN A 396 -19.35 4.43 -11.50
N LYS A 397 -19.59 5.25 -10.47
CA LYS A 397 -18.77 6.43 -10.18
C LYS A 397 -17.32 6.07 -9.81
N ILE A 398 -17.00 4.83 -9.42
CA ILE A 398 -15.60 4.41 -9.22
C ILE A 398 -14.83 4.58 -10.53
N PHE A 399 -15.45 4.23 -11.65
CA PHE A 399 -14.87 4.22 -12.99
C PHE A 399 -15.03 5.56 -13.73
N SER A 400 -15.51 6.61 -13.05
CA SER A 400 -15.69 7.97 -13.58
C SER A 400 -14.38 8.78 -13.65
N PHE A 401 -13.30 8.17 -14.14
CA PHE A 401 -12.03 8.85 -14.43
C PHE A 401 -11.85 9.08 -15.93
N GLN A 402 -11.06 10.07 -16.32
CA GLN A 402 -10.75 10.33 -17.74
C GLN A 402 -9.79 9.25 -18.24
N GLY A 403 -9.92 8.79 -19.49
CA GLY A 403 -9.04 7.72 -19.95
C GLY A 403 -7.60 8.17 -20.20
N ASN A 404 -7.35 9.48 -20.39
CA ASN A 404 -6.01 10.08 -20.44
C ASN A 404 -5.44 10.48 -19.07
N CYS A 405 -6.05 10.03 -17.97
CA CYS A 405 -5.68 10.48 -16.62
C CYS A 405 -4.23 10.12 -16.24
N LEU A 406 -3.72 8.97 -16.69
CA LEU A 406 -2.37 8.50 -16.38
C LEU A 406 -1.30 9.31 -17.10
N ILE A 407 -1.45 9.58 -18.39
CA ILE A 407 -0.55 10.49 -19.13
C ILE A 407 -0.48 11.86 -18.45
N THR A 408 -1.64 12.40 -18.06
CA THR A 408 -1.71 13.69 -17.36
C THR A 408 -0.98 13.64 -16.00
N GLN A 409 -1.15 12.57 -15.24
CA GLN A 409 -0.46 12.40 -13.95
C GLN A 409 1.05 12.18 -14.10
N LEU A 410 1.48 11.44 -15.13
CA LEU A 410 2.89 11.20 -15.42
C LEU A 410 3.60 12.51 -15.74
N VAL A 411 3.04 13.34 -16.61
CA VAL A 411 3.60 14.67 -16.92
C VAL A 411 3.64 15.56 -15.68
N ASN A 412 2.57 15.57 -14.87
CA ASN A 412 2.50 16.38 -13.65
C ASN A 412 3.37 15.86 -12.50
N SER A 413 3.87 14.63 -12.57
CA SER A 413 4.66 14.02 -11.50
C SER A 413 6.09 14.57 -11.42
N GLY A 414 6.61 15.12 -12.51
CA GLY A 414 8.01 15.50 -12.64
C GLY A 414 8.98 14.32 -12.75
N LEU A 415 8.48 13.10 -12.94
CA LEU A 415 9.29 11.88 -13.14
C LEU A 415 9.57 11.61 -14.64
N MET A 416 8.80 12.23 -15.53
CA MET A 416 9.09 12.23 -16.97
C MET A 416 10.13 13.29 -17.27
N VAL A 417 11.33 12.87 -17.67
CA VAL A 417 12.44 13.77 -17.99
C VAL A 417 12.52 13.92 -19.50
N TYR A 418 12.53 15.18 -19.94
CA TYR A 418 12.71 15.51 -21.35
C TYR A 418 14.13 15.17 -21.77
N ASP A 419 14.28 14.53 -22.93
CA ASP A 419 15.58 14.27 -23.50
C ASP A 419 16.05 15.49 -24.30
N ASP A 420 16.92 16.28 -23.68
CA ASP A 420 17.49 17.52 -24.27
C ASP A 420 18.95 17.32 -24.68
N LYS A 421 19.38 16.07 -24.89
CA LYS A 421 20.80 15.74 -25.07
C LYS A 421 21.23 15.77 -26.52
N MET A 422 22.44 16.28 -26.71
CA MET A 422 23.15 16.35 -27.99
C MET A 422 24.26 15.29 -28.11
N ASN A 423 24.45 14.42 -27.09
CA ASN A 423 25.59 13.52 -26.96
C ASN A 423 25.18 12.05 -26.76
N ASP A 424 26.02 11.12 -27.26
CA ASP A 424 25.81 9.65 -27.29
C ASP A 424 25.92 8.94 -25.94
N LEU A 425 26.24 9.65 -24.85
CA LEU A 425 26.36 9.12 -23.48
C LEU A 425 24.99 8.82 -22.83
N ASP A 426 24.00 8.52 -23.66
CA ASP A 426 22.60 8.45 -23.32
C ASP A 426 22.27 7.31 -22.34
N ALA A 427 22.96 6.17 -22.49
CA ALA A 427 22.75 4.98 -21.67
C ALA A 427 22.88 5.25 -20.15
N LEU A 428 23.87 6.06 -19.73
CA LEU A 428 24.04 6.39 -18.30
C LEU A 428 22.95 7.31 -17.77
N THR A 429 22.28 8.06 -18.63
CA THR A 429 21.29 9.04 -18.19
C THR A 429 19.96 8.39 -17.88
N LYS A 430 19.63 7.29 -18.55
CA LYS A 430 18.50 6.41 -18.23
C LYS A 430 18.67 5.67 -16.90
N LEU A 431 19.91 5.53 -16.43
CA LEU A 431 20.24 4.96 -15.12
C LEU A 431 20.08 5.94 -13.96
N LYS A 432 19.74 7.21 -14.23
CA LYS A 432 19.47 8.18 -13.17
C LYS A 432 18.25 7.76 -12.37
N PHE A 433 18.32 7.99 -11.06
CA PHE A 433 17.21 7.77 -10.15
C PHE A 433 16.92 8.99 -9.29
N THR A 434 15.70 9.05 -8.78
CA THR A 434 15.20 10.13 -7.91
C THR A 434 14.62 9.57 -6.62
N MET A 435 14.76 10.34 -5.54
CA MET A 435 14.07 10.10 -4.26
C MET A 435 12.79 10.95 -4.13
N LYS A 436 12.31 11.51 -5.25
CA LYS A 436 11.02 12.20 -5.41
C LYS A 436 9.98 11.26 -6.00
N GLY A 437 8.72 11.69 -5.99
CA GLY A 437 7.58 10.95 -6.51
C GLY A 437 6.75 10.31 -5.40
N GLN A 438 5.64 9.69 -5.77
CA GLN A 438 4.70 9.09 -4.84
C GLN A 438 5.39 8.09 -3.89
N ASN A 439 5.00 8.04 -2.61
CA ASN A 439 5.53 7.14 -1.57
C ASN A 439 7.03 7.24 -1.26
N SER A 440 7.78 8.14 -1.92
CA SER A 440 9.17 8.46 -1.60
C SER A 440 9.27 9.58 -0.57
N LEU A 441 10.46 9.75 0.01
CA LEU A 441 10.79 10.76 1.01
C LEU A 441 10.51 12.20 0.54
N GLY A 442 10.80 12.52 -0.72
CA GLY A 442 10.58 13.85 -1.27
C GLY A 442 9.12 14.13 -1.65
N ASN A 443 8.28 13.11 -1.78
CA ASN A 443 6.96 13.21 -2.41
C ASN A 443 7.06 14.09 -3.70
N LYS A 444 6.27 15.15 -3.86
CA LYS A 444 6.37 16.07 -5.01
C LYS A 444 7.50 17.10 -4.94
N ASN A 445 8.19 17.26 -3.81
CA ASN A 445 9.16 18.36 -3.61
C ASN A 445 10.46 17.88 -2.96
N GLY A 446 11.56 17.88 -3.72
CA GLY A 446 12.90 17.52 -3.23
C GLY A 446 13.40 18.36 -2.07
N LYS A 447 12.90 19.60 -1.91
CA LYS A 447 13.23 20.45 -0.76
C LYS A 447 12.79 19.87 0.58
N LYS A 448 11.82 18.94 0.59
CA LYS A 448 11.38 18.23 1.80
C LYS A 448 12.34 17.11 2.24
N ILE A 449 13.27 16.71 1.37
CA ILE A 449 14.29 15.72 1.69
C ILE A 449 15.34 16.39 2.58
N THR A 450 15.50 15.89 3.81
CA THR A 450 16.48 16.41 4.77
C THR A 450 17.91 16.19 4.29
N SER A 451 18.85 17.01 4.77
CA SER A 451 20.27 16.94 4.39
C SER A 451 20.89 15.57 4.64
N LYS A 452 20.47 14.86 5.70
CA LYS A 452 20.89 13.48 6.00
C LYS A 452 20.62 12.52 4.83
N TYR A 453 19.48 12.63 4.16
CA TYR A 453 19.18 11.78 3.01
C TYR A 453 19.89 12.24 1.72
N ARG A 454 20.53 13.42 1.76
CA ARG A 454 21.34 13.98 0.68
C ARG A 454 22.84 13.82 0.93
N SER A 455 23.27 13.13 1.99
CA SER A 455 24.67 12.79 2.20
C SER A 455 25.04 11.49 1.48
N LEU A 456 26.33 11.23 1.30
CA LEU A 456 26.81 9.92 0.85
C LEU A 456 26.83 8.97 2.05
N ASP A 457 26.25 7.80 1.87
CA ASP A 457 26.28 6.70 2.84
C ASP A 457 27.24 5.63 2.30
N PRO A 458 28.05 4.96 3.15
CA PRO A 458 28.98 3.92 2.69
C PRO A 458 28.33 2.81 1.86
N SER A 459 27.07 2.48 2.14
CA SER A 459 26.31 1.46 1.38
C SER A 459 26.06 1.84 -0.08
N LYS A 460 26.21 3.12 -0.46
CA LYS A 460 26.05 3.59 -1.84
C LYS A 460 27.17 3.13 -2.77
N LEU A 461 28.32 2.77 -2.23
CA LEU A 461 29.49 2.35 -2.99
C LEU A 461 29.13 1.12 -3.86
N GLY A 462 29.42 1.20 -5.16
CA GLY A 462 29.12 0.14 -6.11
C GLY A 462 27.69 0.14 -6.66
N TYR A 463 26.75 0.86 -6.03
CA TYR A 463 25.37 1.01 -6.51
C TYR A 463 25.12 2.36 -7.20
N GLN A 464 25.69 3.43 -6.67
CA GLN A 464 25.52 4.80 -7.14
C GLN A 464 26.87 5.39 -7.56
N ASP A 465 26.87 6.19 -8.63
CA ASP A 465 28.02 7.02 -8.98
C ASP A 465 28.20 8.16 -7.97
N ILE A 466 29.34 8.16 -7.28
CA ILE A 466 29.67 9.12 -6.23
C ILE A 466 30.23 10.45 -6.77
N ILE A 467 30.60 10.50 -8.05
CA ILE A 467 31.20 11.68 -8.71
C ILE A 467 30.11 12.45 -9.45
N ALA A 468 29.27 11.75 -10.23
CA ALA A 468 28.24 12.36 -11.07
C ALA A 468 26.96 12.71 -10.29
N ILE A 469 27.05 13.56 -9.27
CA ILE A 469 25.92 13.97 -8.42
C ILE A 469 25.46 15.38 -8.81
N GLY A 470 24.15 15.57 -8.97
CA GLY A 470 23.57 16.89 -9.25
C GLY A 470 23.65 17.84 -8.04
N ASN A 471 24.00 19.11 -8.29
CA ASN A 471 24.21 20.14 -7.25
C ASN A 471 22.97 20.50 -6.42
N SER A 472 21.75 20.28 -6.93
CA SER A 472 20.50 20.72 -6.29
C SER A 472 19.66 19.60 -5.68
N ASP A 473 19.93 18.35 -6.08
CA ASP A 473 19.24 17.15 -5.65
C ASP A 473 20.15 15.94 -5.91
N GLN A 474 20.38 15.08 -4.91
CA GLN A 474 21.03 13.77 -5.13
C GLN A 474 20.29 12.91 -6.18
N SER A 475 19.04 13.28 -6.46
CA SER A 475 18.09 12.75 -7.45
C SER A 475 18.53 12.78 -8.93
N GLY A 476 19.83 12.84 -9.22
CA GLY A 476 20.36 12.92 -10.58
C GLY A 476 21.61 12.09 -10.81
N SER A 477 22.05 11.33 -9.80
CA SER A 477 23.18 10.43 -9.94
C SER A 477 22.75 9.13 -10.61
N PRO A 478 23.51 8.64 -11.59
CA PRO A 478 23.23 7.37 -12.24
C PRO A 478 23.56 6.19 -11.31
N CYS A 479 22.74 5.14 -11.40
CA CYS A 479 23.15 3.82 -10.95
C CYS A 479 24.38 3.37 -11.73
N THR A 480 25.23 2.56 -11.10
CA THR A 480 26.33 1.90 -11.81
C THR A 480 25.78 0.90 -12.84
N VAL A 481 26.48 0.70 -13.95
CA VAL A 481 26.08 -0.30 -14.98
C VAL A 481 26.12 -1.74 -14.48
N MET A 482 26.81 -1.99 -13.35
CA MET A 482 26.90 -3.30 -12.68
C MET A 482 25.85 -3.47 -11.58
N CYS A 483 25.02 -2.46 -11.35
CA CYS A 483 24.00 -2.49 -10.32
C CYS A 483 22.93 -3.54 -10.65
N LYS A 484 22.79 -4.56 -9.81
CA LYS A 484 21.79 -5.62 -9.96
C LYS A 484 20.41 -5.12 -9.53
N SER A 485 19.42 -5.26 -10.42
CA SER A 485 18.03 -4.82 -10.21
C SER A 485 17.32 -5.49 -9.02
N ASN A 486 17.68 -6.75 -8.71
CA ASN A 486 17.11 -7.52 -7.60
C ASN A 486 17.76 -7.26 -6.22
N THR A 487 18.91 -6.56 -6.20
CA THR A 487 19.70 -6.20 -5.01
C THR A 487 19.91 -4.70 -4.88
N LEU A 488 18.92 -3.92 -5.27
CA LEU A 488 18.57 -2.74 -4.49
C LEU A 488 17.41 -3.18 -3.62
#